data_AF-A0A5M8QC82-F1
#
_entry.id   AF-A0A5M8QC82-F1
#
_cell.length_a   1.000
_cell.length_b   1.000
_cell.length_c   1.000
_cell.angle_alpha   90.00
_cell.angle_beta   90.00
_cell.angle_gamma   90.00
#
_symmetry.space_group_name_H-M   'P 1'
#
loop_
_entity.id
_entity.type
_entity.pdbx_description
1 polymer ?
#
loop_
_entity_poly.entity_id
_entity_poly.type
_entity_poly.pdbx_seq_one_letter_code
_entity_poly.pdbx_strand_id
1 'polypeptide(L)'
;MKVIGNVLDITPQRDSRHQGVEVHLDTVEYLTSKKDGRYYQDFEYEVELETPLVLTGDCLARTDARKPKDGEYEFKVFDKVGEEYVLNPDKKLYLTLEYDFDDDVTILSSAYYSVTLSNEEFTKFKTEQEKEKSRKNWKGRKKS
;
A
#
# COMPACT_ATOMS: atom_id res chain seq x y z
N MET A 1 -0.35 2.83 11.39
CA MET A 1 0.09 3.50 10.15
C MET A 1 0.51 4.91 10.51
N LYS A 2 1.43 5.52 9.76
CA LYS A 2 1.91 6.88 10.06
C LYS A 2 2.43 7.57 8.80
N VAL A 3 2.31 8.89 8.75
CA VAL A 3 3.01 9.74 7.78
C VAL A 3 4.12 10.52 8.49
N ILE A 4 5.27 10.65 7.82
CA ILE A 4 6.32 11.61 8.15
C ILE A 4 6.46 12.59 6.98
N GLY A 5 6.59 13.88 7.28
CA GLY A 5 6.58 14.93 6.26
C GLY A 5 5.18 15.28 5.77
N ASN A 6 5.08 16.04 4.68
CA ASN A 6 3.81 16.47 4.11
C ASN A 6 3.53 15.75 2.79
N VAL A 7 2.59 14.80 2.79
CA VAL A 7 2.20 14.06 1.58
C VAL A 7 1.61 14.98 0.50
N LEU A 8 1.04 16.12 0.90
CA LEU A 8 0.46 17.07 -0.04
C LEU A 8 1.52 17.74 -0.94
N ASP A 9 2.80 17.67 -0.56
CA ASP A 9 3.92 18.16 -1.37
C ASP A 9 4.17 17.23 -2.59
N ILE A 10 3.74 15.97 -2.53
CA ILE A 10 3.92 15.01 -3.62
C ILE A 10 3.05 15.43 -4.82
N THR A 11 3.73 15.66 -5.93
CA THR A 11 3.10 16.09 -7.19
C THR A 11 2.78 14.90 -8.11
N PRO A 12 2.07 15.13 -9.23
CA PRO A 12 1.86 14.07 -10.22
C PRO A 12 3.11 13.60 -10.97
N GLN A 13 4.23 14.31 -10.81
CA GLN A 13 5.53 13.88 -11.32
C GLN A 13 6.37 13.36 -10.15
N ARG A 14 7.05 12.24 -10.39
CA ARG A 14 8.00 11.65 -9.44
C ARG A 14 9.18 12.60 -9.25
N ASP A 15 9.54 12.86 -8.00
CA ASP A 15 10.62 13.79 -7.65
C ASP A 15 11.42 13.28 -6.45
N SER A 16 12.74 13.21 -6.60
CA SER A 16 13.65 12.76 -5.54
C SER A 16 13.69 13.71 -4.33
N ARG A 17 13.25 14.98 -4.49
CA ARG A 17 13.15 15.94 -3.38
C ARG A 17 12.14 15.50 -2.31
N HIS A 18 11.20 14.62 -2.66
CA HIS A 18 10.19 14.12 -1.73
C HIS A 18 10.67 12.91 -0.90
N GLN A 19 11.95 12.53 -0.97
CA GLN A 19 12.50 11.40 -0.22
C GLN A 19 12.30 11.52 1.31
N GLY A 20 12.19 12.75 1.84
CA GLY A 20 11.90 12.99 3.26
C GLY A 20 10.44 12.79 3.68
N VAL A 21 9.53 12.53 2.73
CA VAL A 21 8.15 12.12 3.02
C VAL A 21 8.11 10.61 3.12
N GLU A 22 7.53 10.06 4.19
CA GLU A 22 7.43 8.62 4.40
C GLU A 22 6.01 8.22 4.77
N VAL A 23 5.51 7.15 4.17
CA VAL A 23 4.23 6.52 4.49
C VAL A 23 4.51 5.13 5.05
N HIS A 24 4.18 4.95 6.33
CA HIS A 24 4.36 3.72 7.08
C HIS A 24 3.04 2.95 7.11
N LEU A 25 3.03 1.80 6.45
CA LEU A 25 1.88 0.93 6.23
C LEU A 25 2.03 -0.33 7.08
N ASP A 26 0.99 -0.66 7.84
CA ASP A 26 0.98 -1.87 8.66
C ASP A 26 0.25 -3.01 7.98
N THR A 27 -0.48 -2.74 6.90
CA THR A 27 -1.21 -3.75 6.14
C THR A 27 -0.92 -3.63 4.65
N VAL A 28 -0.97 -4.77 3.95
CA VAL A 28 -0.88 -4.86 2.50
C VAL A 28 -2.00 -5.76 2.01
N GLU A 29 -2.73 -5.26 1.03
CA GLU A 29 -3.79 -6.04 0.38
C GLU A 29 -3.30 -6.62 -0.94
N TYR A 30 -3.31 -7.94 -1.05
CA TYR A 30 -3.01 -8.61 -2.30
C TYR A 30 -4.30 -8.85 -3.07
N LEU A 31 -4.31 -8.51 -4.35
CA LEU A 31 -5.48 -8.57 -5.21
C LEU A 31 -5.22 -9.49 -6.40
N THR A 32 -6.25 -10.21 -6.84
CA THR A 32 -6.27 -10.86 -8.15
C THR A 32 -7.69 -10.87 -8.70
N SER A 33 -7.83 -11.00 -10.01
CA SER A 33 -9.13 -11.18 -10.66
C SER A 33 -9.11 -12.46 -11.50
N LYS A 34 -10.12 -13.31 -11.29
CA LYS A 34 -10.26 -14.58 -12.00
C LYS A 34 -11.55 -14.58 -12.80
N LYS A 35 -11.44 -15.00 -14.06
CA LYS A 35 -12.61 -15.21 -14.90
C LYS A 35 -13.42 -16.41 -14.41
N ASP A 36 -14.70 -16.20 -14.15
CA ASP A 36 -15.69 -17.22 -13.85
C ASP A 36 -16.86 -17.12 -14.84
N GLY A 37 -16.87 -18.04 -15.80
CA GLY A 37 -17.81 -18.02 -16.93
C GLY A 37 -17.73 -16.75 -17.75
N ARG A 38 -18.79 -15.92 -17.69
CA ARG A 38 -18.89 -14.63 -18.40
C ARG A 38 -18.39 -13.44 -17.57
N TYR A 39 -18.12 -13.64 -16.28
CA TYR A 39 -17.80 -12.57 -15.34
C TYR A 39 -16.36 -12.71 -14.85
N TYR A 40 -15.85 -11.64 -14.25
CA TYR A 40 -14.64 -11.66 -13.45
C TYR A 40 -15.05 -11.55 -11.98
N GLN A 41 -14.38 -12.34 -11.14
CA GLN A 41 -14.53 -12.28 -9.71
C GLN A 41 -13.20 -11.84 -9.11
N ASP A 42 -13.25 -10.81 -8.27
CA ASP A 42 -12.09 -10.29 -7.57
C ASP A 42 -11.88 -11.06 -6.26
N PHE A 43 -10.61 -11.28 -5.93
CA PHE A 43 -10.18 -11.94 -4.71
C PHE A 43 -9.14 -11.07 -4.04
N GLU A 44 -9.30 -10.91 -2.72
CA GLU A 44 -8.40 -10.16 -1.87
C GLU A 44 -7.78 -11.06 -0.79
N TYR A 45 -6.59 -10.70 -0.35
CA TYR A 45 -5.94 -11.31 0.80
C TYR A 45 -5.14 -10.24 1.54
N GLU A 46 -5.63 -9.83 2.70
CA GLU A 46 -4.98 -8.83 3.55
C GLU A 46 -3.92 -9.47 4.45
N VAL A 47 -2.76 -8.82 4.54
CA VAL A 47 -1.66 -9.21 5.42
C VAL A 47 -1.29 -8.04 6.32
N GLU A 48 -1.43 -8.24 7.63
CA GLU A 48 -0.85 -7.37 8.64
C GLU A 48 0.64 -7.68 8.81
N LEU A 49 1.47 -6.64 8.73
CA LEU A 49 2.92 -6.71 8.75
C LEU A 49 3.44 -6.59 10.19
N GLU A 50 4.34 -7.48 10.58
CA GLU A 50 5.03 -7.36 11.88
C GLU A 50 5.98 -6.15 11.93
N THR A 51 6.45 -5.69 10.76
CA THR A 51 7.27 -4.49 10.60
C THR A 51 6.65 -3.64 9.50
N PRO A 52 6.40 -2.34 9.74
CA PRO A 52 5.74 -1.49 8.75
C PRO A 52 6.50 -1.44 7.42
N LEU A 53 5.75 -1.50 6.32
CA LEU A 53 6.26 -1.17 5.00
C LEU A 53 6.40 0.36 4.90
N VAL A 54 7.58 0.83 4.55
CA VAL A 54 7.86 2.26 4.39
C VAL A 54 7.93 2.60 2.90
N LEU A 55 7.02 3.43 2.43
CA LEU A 55 7.06 4.03 1.09
C LEU A 55 7.54 5.47 1.21
N THR A 56 8.65 5.79 0.54
CA THR A 56 9.19 7.15 0.50
C THR A 56 8.58 7.96 -0.64
N GLY A 57 8.48 9.28 -0.47
CA GLY A 57 7.80 10.17 -1.43
C GLY A 57 8.47 10.24 -2.79
N ASP A 58 9.76 9.91 -2.90
CA ASP A 58 10.48 9.80 -4.18
C ASP A 58 10.10 8.55 -4.99
N CYS A 59 9.42 7.59 -4.37
CA CYS A 59 8.81 6.42 -4.98
C CYS A 59 7.31 6.63 -5.29
N LEU A 60 6.77 7.82 -5.05
CA LEU A 60 5.35 8.12 -5.20
C LEU A 60 5.15 9.26 -6.20
N ALA A 61 4.05 9.18 -6.95
CA ALA A 61 3.54 10.31 -7.72
C ALA A 61 2.01 10.31 -7.66
N ARG A 62 1.41 11.47 -7.41
CA ARG A 62 -0.06 11.58 -7.34
C ARG A 62 -0.69 11.26 -8.69
N THR A 63 -1.83 10.57 -8.74
CA THR A 63 -2.50 10.29 -10.02
C THR A 63 -3.09 11.54 -10.65
N ASP A 64 -3.70 12.39 -9.82
CA ASP A 64 -4.36 13.62 -10.26
C ASP A 64 -3.64 14.89 -9.81
N ALA A 65 -3.61 15.91 -10.68
CA ALA A 65 -3.13 17.24 -10.31
C ALA A 65 -4.12 18.00 -9.44
N ARG A 66 -5.42 17.68 -9.54
CA ARG A 66 -6.51 18.37 -8.86
C ARG A 66 -6.57 17.95 -7.38
N LYS A 67 -6.93 18.89 -6.49
CA LYS A 67 -7.29 18.54 -5.12
C LYS A 67 -8.50 17.58 -5.15
N PRO A 68 -8.43 16.43 -4.47
CA PRO A 68 -9.54 15.50 -4.40
C PRO A 68 -10.72 16.12 -3.66
N LYS A 69 -11.92 15.61 -3.92
CA LYS A 69 -13.16 16.18 -3.35
C LYS A 69 -13.31 15.85 -1.86
N ASP A 70 -12.82 14.70 -1.42
CA ASP A 70 -13.09 14.15 -0.08
C ASP A 70 -11.81 13.82 0.71
N GLY A 71 -10.70 14.52 0.42
CA GLY A 71 -9.42 14.23 1.10
C GLY A 71 -8.77 12.90 0.70
N GLU A 72 -9.28 12.25 -0.35
CA GLU A 72 -8.77 10.97 -0.88
C GLU A 72 -7.69 11.19 -1.93
N TYR A 73 -6.46 10.77 -1.64
CA TYR A 73 -5.31 10.92 -2.51
C TYR A 73 -4.87 9.57 -3.04
N GLU A 74 -4.85 9.41 -4.36
CA GLU A 74 -4.31 8.23 -5.02
C GLU A 74 -2.90 8.51 -5.55
N PHE A 75 -2.01 7.54 -5.36
CA PHE A 75 -0.62 7.60 -5.79
C PHE A 75 -0.25 6.38 -6.64
N LYS A 76 0.49 6.68 -7.72
CA LYS A 76 1.30 5.73 -8.47
C LYS A 76 2.54 5.39 -7.65
N VAL A 77 2.91 4.11 -7.66
CA VAL A 77 4.05 3.59 -6.90
C VAL A 77 5.15 3.19 -7.87
N PHE A 78 6.38 3.63 -7.58
CA PHE A 78 7.57 3.32 -8.35
C PHE A 78 8.47 2.38 -7.54
N ASP A 79 8.96 1.34 -8.20
CA ASP A 79 9.97 0.46 -7.65
C ASP A 79 11.36 1.00 -7.98
N LYS A 80 12.23 1.03 -6.97
CA LYS A 80 13.64 1.36 -7.15
C LYS A 80 14.41 0.12 -7.58
N VAL A 81 14.74 0.03 -8.86
CA VAL A 81 15.50 -1.08 -9.46
C VAL A 81 16.91 -0.58 -9.76
N GLY A 82 17.84 -0.85 -8.85
CA GLY A 82 19.18 -0.27 -8.90
C GLY A 82 19.14 1.23 -8.64
N GLU A 83 19.54 2.02 -9.65
CA GLU A 83 19.53 3.50 -9.59
C GLU A 83 18.30 4.13 -10.25
N GLU A 84 17.45 3.31 -10.89
CA GLU A 84 16.28 3.78 -11.63
C GLU A 84 14.98 3.58 -10.84
N TYR A 85 14.01 4.46 -11.13
CA TYR A 85 12.65 4.38 -10.59
C TYR A 85 11.71 3.94 -11.71
N VAL A 86 11.11 2.76 -11.57
CA VAL A 86 10.25 2.15 -12.57
C VAL A 86 8.82 2.14 -12.05
N LEU A 87 7.87 2.69 -12.81
CA LEU A 87 6.45 2.67 -12.45
C LEU A 87 5.97 1.22 -12.33
N ASN A 88 5.43 0.85 -11.18
CA ASN A 88 4.81 -0.45 -10.99
C ASN A 88 3.27 -0.31 -11.14
N PRO A 89 2.67 -0.78 -12.24
CA PRO A 89 1.24 -0.67 -12.47
C PRO A 89 0.41 -1.57 -11.54
N ASP A 90 1.04 -2.58 -10.94
CA ASP A 90 0.39 -3.54 -10.06
C ASP A 90 0.30 -3.04 -8.62
N LYS A 91 1.02 -1.95 -8.28
CA LYS A 91 1.03 -1.35 -6.94
C LYS A 91 0.25 -0.05 -6.92
N LYS A 92 -0.60 0.12 -5.91
CA LYS A 92 -1.35 1.35 -5.70
C LYS A 92 -1.39 1.74 -4.24
N LEU A 93 -1.37 3.04 -3.99
CA LEU A 93 -1.52 3.62 -2.67
C LEU A 93 -2.67 4.63 -2.71
N TYR A 94 -3.61 4.48 -1.78
CA TYR A 94 -4.68 5.42 -1.52
C TYR A 94 -4.55 5.90 -0.08
N LEU A 95 -4.55 7.22 0.13
CA LEU A 95 -4.50 7.84 1.45
C LEU A 95 -5.72 8.73 1.62
N THR A 96 -6.45 8.55 2.72
CA THR A 96 -7.47 9.51 3.13
C THR A 96 -6.88 10.41 4.19
N LEU A 97 -6.88 11.71 3.91
CA LEU A 97 -6.38 12.75 4.78
C LEU A 97 -7.54 13.59 5.29
N GLU A 98 -7.59 13.79 6.59
CA GLU A 98 -8.55 14.67 7.25
C GLU A 98 -7.84 15.93 7.74
N TYR A 99 -8.54 17.05 7.72
CA TYR A 99 -8.02 18.31 8.23
C TYR A 99 -8.61 18.56 9.62
N ASP A 100 -7.72 18.70 10.61
CA ASP A 100 -8.07 19.10 11.96
C ASP A 100 -8.04 20.63 12.04
N PHE A 101 -9.22 21.23 12.26
CA PHE A 101 -9.39 22.68 12.32
C PHE A 101 -8.87 23.29 13.63
N ASP A 102 -8.83 22.51 14.71
CA ASP A 102 -8.42 23.00 16.02
C ASP A 102 -6.89 23.14 16.08
N ASP A 103 -6.19 22.16 15.51
CA ASP A 103 -4.72 22.12 15.50
C ASP A 103 -4.09 22.67 14.19
N ASP A 104 -4.89 23.04 13.18
CA ASP A 104 -4.46 23.48 11.83
C ASP A 104 -3.50 22.48 11.16
N VAL A 105 -3.81 21.19 11.27
CA VAL A 105 -2.98 20.08 10.75
C VAL A 105 -3.76 19.14 9.86
N THR A 106 -3.07 18.54 8.89
CA THR A 106 -3.61 17.43 8.09
C THR A 106 -3.17 16.11 8.68
N ILE A 107 -4.13 15.25 9.02
CA ILE A 107 -3.94 13.97 9.68
C ILE A 107 -4.22 12.84 8.69
N LEU A 108 -3.39 11.80 8.72
CA LEU A 108 -3.69 10.54 8.01
C LEU A 108 -4.86 9.83 8.72
N SER A 109 -6.02 9.76 8.07
CA SER A 109 -7.21 9.06 8.57
C SER A 109 -7.13 7.57 8.22
N SER A 110 -6.84 7.25 6.95
CA SER A 110 -6.64 5.87 6.51
C SER A 110 -5.60 5.77 5.41
N ALA A 111 -4.95 4.60 5.31
CA ALA A 111 -4.08 4.25 4.20
C ALA A 111 -4.45 2.87 3.69
N TYR A 112 -4.60 2.76 2.38
CA TYR A 112 -4.87 1.53 1.68
C TYR A 112 -3.77 1.32 0.65
N TYR A 113 -3.05 0.22 0.78
CA TYR A 113 -1.99 -0.15 -0.15
C TYR A 113 -2.24 -1.54 -0.69
N SER A 114 -2.28 -1.65 -2.02
CA SER A 114 -2.58 -2.90 -2.68
C SER A 114 -1.53 -3.29 -3.72
N VAL A 115 -1.39 -4.61 -3.87
CA VAL A 115 -0.51 -5.25 -4.84
C VAL A 115 -1.32 -6.26 -5.63
N THR A 116 -1.41 -6.04 -6.94
CA THR A 116 -2.07 -6.97 -7.86
C THR A 116 -1.10 -8.08 -8.22
N LEU A 117 -1.55 -9.33 -8.09
CA LEU A 117 -0.78 -10.51 -8.42
C LEU A 117 -1.49 -11.30 -9.53
N SER A 118 -0.74 -12.09 -10.27
CA SER A 118 -1.35 -13.09 -11.15
C SER A 118 -2.07 -14.17 -10.33
N ASN A 119 -3.07 -14.83 -10.92
CA ASN A 119 -3.83 -15.89 -10.25
C ASN A 119 -2.95 -17.02 -9.68
N GLU A 120 -1.86 -17.37 -10.38
CA GLU A 120 -0.91 -18.39 -9.93
C GLU A 120 -0.08 -17.91 -8.74
N GLU A 121 0.44 -16.69 -8.79
CA GLU A 121 1.22 -16.09 -7.70
C GLU A 121 0.36 -15.85 -6.47
N PHE A 122 -0.86 -15.35 -6.64
CA PHE A 122 -1.82 -15.14 -5.55
C PHE A 122 -2.12 -16.44 -4.80
N THR A 123 -2.38 -17.53 -5.54
CA THR A 123 -2.68 -18.83 -4.93
C THR A 123 -1.47 -19.38 -4.17
N LYS A 124 -0.27 -19.25 -4.73
CA LYS A 124 0.99 -19.67 -4.09
C LYS A 124 1.24 -18.85 -2.82
N PHE A 125 1.20 -17.53 -2.92
CA PHE A 125 1.42 -16.59 -1.83
C PHE A 125 0.44 -16.83 -0.67
N LYS A 126 -0.87 -16.90 -0.96
CA LYS A 126 -1.89 -17.19 0.04
C LYS A 126 -1.64 -18.51 0.77
N THR A 127 -1.27 -19.55 0.02
CA THR A 127 -0.96 -20.87 0.60
C THR A 127 0.28 -20.83 1.50
N GLU A 128 1.29 -20.06 1.13
CA GLU A 128 2.50 -19.88 1.94
C GLU A 128 2.21 -19.12 3.24
N GLN A 129 1.44 -18.03 3.17
CA GLN A 129 1.02 -17.25 4.33
C GLN A 129 0.24 -18.09 5.35
N GLU A 130 -0.72 -18.90 4.89
CA GLU A 130 -1.49 -19.79 5.78
C GLU A 130 -0.61 -20.88 6.43
N LYS A 131 0.39 -21.39 5.71
CA LYS A 131 1.38 -22.34 6.26
C LYS A 131 2.24 -21.67 7.34
N GLU A 132 2.63 -20.41 7.16
CA GLU A 132 3.40 -19.68 8.16
C GLU A 132 2.58 -19.38 9.41
N LYS A 133 1.33 -18.92 9.24
CA LYS A 133 0.38 -18.68 10.35
C LYS A 133 0.17 -19.96 11.17
N SER A 134 -0.09 -21.09 10.51
CA SER A 134 -0.28 -22.38 11.20
C SER A 134 0.98 -22.87 11.92
N ARG A 135 2.18 -22.68 11.35
CA ARG A 135 3.46 -23.00 12.01
C ARG A 135 3.71 -22.14 13.25
N LYS A 136 3.42 -20.84 13.19
CA LYS A 136 3.52 -19.91 14.34
C LYS A 136 2.60 -20.36 15.47
N ASN A 137 1.33 -20.66 15.15
CA ASN A 137 0.34 -21.13 16.13
C ASN A 137 0.70 -22.48 16.76
N TRP A 138 1.26 -23.41 15.99
CA TRP A 138 1.71 -24.71 16.52
C TRP A 138 2.89 -24.60 17.49
N LYS A 139 3.85 -23.69 17.22
CA LYS A 139 4.97 -23.43 18.14
C LYS A 139 4.52 -22.77 19.45
N GLY A 140 3.52 -21.88 19.40
CA GLY A 140 2.91 -21.29 20.60
C GLY A 140 2.24 -22.34 21.49
N ARG A 141 1.59 -23.33 20.87
CA ARG A 141 0.83 -24.38 21.57
C ARG A 141 1.68 -25.47 22.24
N LYS A 142 2.96 -25.60 21.89
CA LYS A 142 3.93 -26.50 22.56
C LYS A 142 4.66 -25.87 23.75
N LYS A 143 4.46 -24.58 24.01
CA LYS A 143 5.08 -23.84 25.13
C LYS A 143 4.10 -23.52 26.27
N SER A 144 2.85 -23.98 26.20
CA SER A 144 1.87 -23.94 27.30
C SER A 144 1.75 -25.29 27.98
#